data_AF-A0ABD2IXH3-F1
#
_entry.id   AF-A0ABD2IXH3-F1
#
_cell.length_a   1.000
_cell.length_b   1.000
_cell.length_c   1.000
_cell.angle_alpha   90.00
_cell.angle_beta   90.00
_cell.angle_gamma   90.00
#
_symmetry.space_group_name_H-M   'P 1'
#
loop_
_entity.id
_entity.type
_entity.pdbx_description
1 polymer ?
#
loop_
_entity_poly.entity_id
_entity_poly.type
_entity_poly.pdbx_seq_one_letter_code
_entity_poly.pdbx_strand_id
1 'polypeptide(L)'
;MMEQEPIVRKVHDVKATYVGVSDSVFKAEIEYDGREITKAYLQEKCNLAQMLKEVNAFKTEKELTEFMMNHGEKLVDRMGDDVDLLEERVQEKHPSVRHLDLEPM
;
A
#
# COMPACT_ATOMS: atom_id res chain seq x y z
N MET A 1 -12.09 -7.02 -8.46
CA MET A 1 -11.25 -7.76 -7.49
C MET A 1 -10.32 -6.79 -6.79
N MET A 2 -9.40 -6.13 -7.49
CA MET A 2 -8.48 -5.16 -6.87
C MET A 2 -9.21 -4.01 -6.16
N GLU A 3 -10.27 -3.44 -6.75
CA GLU A 3 -11.10 -2.41 -6.09
C GLU A 3 -11.87 -2.89 -4.83
N GLN A 4 -11.84 -4.19 -4.52
CA GLN A 4 -12.43 -4.71 -3.28
C GLN A 4 -11.42 -4.74 -2.13
N GLU A 5 -10.14 -4.50 -2.43
CA GLU A 5 -9.07 -4.48 -1.45
C GLU A 5 -9.05 -3.12 -0.75
N PRO A 6 -9.11 -3.06 0.59
CA PRO A 6 -9.29 -1.80 1.32
C PRO A 6 -8.24 -0.73 1.03
N ILE A 7 -7.03 -1.14 0.64
CA ILE A 7 -5.91 -0.26 0.30
C ILE A 7 -6.05 0.38 -1.09
N VAL A 8 -6.95 -0.11 -1.94
CA VAL A 8 -7.14 0.39 -3.30
C VAL A 8 -8.33 1.34 -3.31
N ARG A 9 -8.07 2.63 -3.54
CA ARG A 9 -9.15 3.60 -3.75
C ARG A 9 -9.72 3.47 -5.14
N LYS A 10 -8.85 3.32 -6.15
CA LYS A 10 -9.26 3.24 -7.55
C LYS A 10 -8.21 2.57 -8.41
N VAL A 11 -8.67 1.88 -9.45
CA VAL A 11 -7.83 1.30 -10.50
C VAL A 11 -7.97 2.14 -11.77
N HIS A 12 -6.83 2.47 -12.37
CA HIS A 12 -6.66 3.28 -13.56
C HIS A 12 -5.86 2.53 -14.63
N ASP A 13 -6.05 2.95 -15.89
CA ASP A 13 -5.25 2.57 -17.06
C ASP A 13 -4.81 1.10 -17.10
N VAL A 14 -5.82 0.23 -17.05
CA VAL A 14 -5.63 -1.22 -17.15
C VAL A 14 -5.25 -1.61 -18.58
N LYS A 15 -4.09 -2.24 -18.73
CA LYS A 15 -3.62 -2.82 -19.99
C LYS A 15 -3.27 -4.29 -19.83
N ALA A 16 -3.94 -5.13 -20.61
CA ALA A 16 -3.63 -6.54 -20.72
C ALA A 16 -3.05 -6.83 -22.11
N THR A 17 -1.88 -7.46 -22.16
CA THR A 17 -1.24 -7.92 -23.40
C THR A 17 -1.14 -9.44 -23.39
N TYR A 18 -1.71 -10.10 -24.39
CA TYR A 18 -1.61 -11.55 -24.53
C TYR A 18 -0.28 -11.93 -25.19
N VAL A 19 0.44 -12.85 -24.55
CA VAL A 19 1.70 -13.42 -25.04
C VAL A 19 1.43 -14.89 -25.39
N GLY A 20 1.10 -15.16 -26.65
CA GLY A 20 0.71 -16.50 -27.10
C GLY A 20 -0.75 -16.83 -26.77
N VAL A 21 -1.05 -18.12 -26.57
CA VAL A 21 -2.43 -18.62 -26.46
C VAL A 21 -2.98 -18.56 -25.03
N SER A 22 -2.10 -18.62 -24.02
CA SER A 22 -2.49 -18.77 -22.61
C SER A 22 -1.92 -17.72 -21.66
N ASP A 23 -0.86 -17.01 -22.05
CA ASP A 23 -0.15 -16.13 -21.14
C ASP A 23 -0.54 -14.67 -21.37
N SER A 24 -0.57 -13.89 -20.29
CA SER A 24 -0.87 -12.47 -20.35
C SER A 24 0.03 -11.66 -19.42
N VAL A 25 0.34 -10.44 -19.83
CA VAL A 25 0.99 -9.40 -19.03
C VAL A 25 -0.04 -8.34 -18.71
N PHE A 26 -0.13 -7.98 -17.43
CA PHE A 26 -1.08 -7.01 -16.92
C PHE A 26 -0.34 -5.84 -16.30
N LYS A 27 -0.71 -4.63 -16.69
CA LYS A 27 -0.26 -3.38 -16.05
C LYS A 27 -1.48 -2.59 -15.64
N ALA A 28 -1.45 -2.01 -14.45
CA ALA A 28 -2.48 -1.09 -14.00
C ALA A 28 -1.87 0.02 -13.14
N GLU A 29 -2.44 1.20 -13.27
CA GLU A 29 -2.16 2.31 -12.37
C GLU A 29 -3.13 2.24 -11.19
N ILE A 30 -2.63 2.40 -9.96
CA ILE A 30 -3.43 2.23 -8.75
C ILE A 30 -3.36 3.51 -7.92
N GLU A 31 -4.54 4.02 -7.56
CA GLU A 31 -4.66 5.02 -6.51
C GLU A 31 -4.83 4.29 -5.17
N TYR A 32 -3.83 4.40 -4.30
CA TYR A 32 -3.87 3.80 -2.97
C TYR A 32 -4.60 4.69 -1.95
N ASP A 33 -5.40 4.06 -1.09
CA ASP A 33 -6.03 4.75 0.02
C ASP A 33 -5.09 4.83 1.23
N GLY A 34 -4.30 5.91 1.27
CA GLY A 34 -3.39 6.18 2.38
C GLY A 34 -4.07 6.23 3.75
N ARG A 35 -5.39 6.46 3.85
CA ARG A 35 -6.11 6.43 5.14
C ARG A 35 -6.30 5.00 5.63
N GLU A 36 -6.70 4.07 4.76
CA GLU A 36 -6.85 2.67 5.15
C GLU A 36 -5.48 2.02 5.44
N ILE A 37 -4.45 2.35 4.66
CA ILE A 37 -3.06 1.93 4.94
C ILE A 37 -2.62 2.45 6.33
N THR A 38 -2.82 3.75 6.59
CA THR A 38 -2.45 4.35 7.88
C THR A 38 -3.23 3.70 9.03
N LYS A 39 -4.52 3.45 8.84
CA LYS A 39 -5.36 2.81 9.85
C LYS A 39 -4.88 1.40 10.17
N ALA A 40 -4.52 0.60 9.17
CA ALA A 40 -3.94 -0.73 9.37
C ALA A 40 -2.61 -0.65 10.13
N TYR A 41 -1.70 0.24 9.71
CA TYR A 41 -0.43 0.48 10.41
C TYR A 41 -0.64 0.87 11.89
N LEU A 42 -1.56 1.80 12.17
CA LEU A 42 -1.85 2.24 13.52
C LEU A 42 -2.47 1.13 14.38
N GLN A 43 -3.28 0.25 13.79
CA GLN A 43 -3.93 -0.87 14.50
C GLN A 43 -2.95 -2.01 14.80
N GLU A 44 -2.05 -2.31 13.88
CA GLU A 44 -1.20 -3.50 13.95
C GLU A 44 0.16 -3.24 14.61
N LYS A 45 0.72 -2.03 14.44
CA LYS A 45 2.12 -1.74 14.81
C LYS A 45 2.27 -0.64 15.85
N CYS A 46 1.21 0.08 16.19
CA CYS A 46 1.30 1.26 17.05
C CYS A 46 0.52 1.13 18.36
N ASN A 47 1.04 1.78 19.41
CA ASN A 47 0.29 2.05 20.63
C ASN A 47 -0.09 3.54 20.65
N LEU A 48 -1.33 3.83 20.25
CA LEU A 48 -1.83 5.21 20.15
C LEU A 48 -1.76 5.98 21.48
N ALA A 49 -1.98 5.31 22.62
CA ALA A 49 -1.92 5.97 23.92
C ALA A 49 -0.49 6.40 24.27
N GLN A 50 0.51 5.61 23.87
CA GLN A 50 1.92 5.96 24.06
C GLN A 50 2.36 7.06 23.10
N MET A 51 2.03 6.95 21.82
CA MET A 51 2.34 7.98 20.82
C MET A 51 1.72 9.33 21.18
N LEU A 52 0.48 9.35 21.68
CA LEU A 52 -0.16 10.58 22.13
C LEU A 52 0.59 11.21 23.31
N LYS A 53 1.09 10.42 24.25
CA LYS A 53 1.92 10.92 25.36
C LYS A 53 3.24 11.50 24.85
N GLU A 54 3.88 10.82 23.91
CA GLU A 54 5.13 11.24 23.28
C GLU A 54 4.96 12.58 22.55
N VAL A 55 3.95 12.69 21.68
CA VAL A 55 3.66 13.93 20.94
C VAL A 55 3.35 15.11 21.87
N ASN A 56 2.60 14.87 22.96
CA ASN A 56 2.33 15.92 23.96
C ASN A 56 3.58 16.33 24.77
N ALA A 57 4.61 15.49 24.80
CA ALA A 57 5.86 15.80 25.50
C ALA A 57 6.80 16.68 24.66
N PHE A 58 6.67 16.68 23.33
CA PHE A 58 7.52 17.47 22.43
C PHE A 58 7.54 18.95 22.80
N LYS A 59 8.71 19.56 22.64
CA LYS A 59 8.98 20.98 22.91
C LYS A 59 9.39 21.73 21.67
N THR A 60 9.77 21.02 20.61
CA THR A 60 10.33 21.59 19.40
C THR A 60 9.71 20.99 18.15
N GLU A 61 9.69 21.76 17.06
CA GLU A 61 9.29 21.29 15.74
C GLU A 61 10.21 20.17 15.24
N LYS A 62 11.48 20.15 15.67
CA LYS A 62 12.44 19.11 15.32
C LYS A 62 12.02 17.74 15.83
N GLU A 63 11.59 17.64 17.09
CA GLU A 63 11.11 16.37 17.67
C GLU A 63 9.86 15.86 16.95
N LEU A 64 8.91 16.76 16.64
CA LEU A 64 7.74 16.41 15.85
C LEU A 64 8.13 15.96 14.44
N THR A 65 9.10 16.61 13.81
CA THR A 65 9.59 16.25 12.47
C THR A 65 10.22 14.86 12.48
N GLU A 66 11.10 14.57 13.44
CA GLU A 66 11.72 13.25 13.60
C GLU A 66 10.67 12.16 13.84
N PHE A 67 9.68 12.42 14.69
CA PHE A 67 8.55 11.51 14.88
C PHE A 67 7.79 11.24 13.58
N MET A 68 7.43 12.29 12.84
CA MET A 68 6.71 12.15 11.58
C MET A 68 7.53 11.43 10.52
N MET A 69 8.83 11.69 10.42
CA MET A 69 9.73 10.97 9.50
C MET A 69 9.80 9.48 9.83
N ASN A 70 9.98 9.13 11.11
CA ASN A 70 10.04 7.72 11.56
C ASN A 70 8.74 6.95 11.29
N HIS A 71 7.57 7.60 11.43
CA HIS A 71 6.29 6.99 11.10
C HIS A 71 6.00 7.00 9.59
N GLY A 72 6.49 8.01 8.86
CA GLY A 72 6.38 8.12 7.41
C GLY A 72 7.10 6.99 6.68
N GLU A 73 8.34 6.67 7.08
CA GLU A 73 9.11 5.54 6.52
C GLU A 73 8.33 4.23 6.67
N LYS A 74 7.83 3.94 7.86
CA LYS A 74 7.05 2.73 8.16
C LYS A 74 5.73 2.64 7.39
N LEU A 75 5.11 3.79 7.06
CA LEU A 75 3.91 3.83 6.24
C LEU A 75 4.22 3.50 4.79
N VAL A 76 5.35 3.97 4.27
CA VAL A 76 5.82 3.62 2.92
C VAL A 76 6.19 2.15 2.84
N ASP A 77 6.90 1.61 3.83
CA ASP A 77 7.21 0.17 3.91
C ASP A 77 5.94 -0.67 3.92
N ARG A 78 4.95 -0.30 4.76
CA ARG A 78 3.66 -0.99 4.80
C ARG A 78 2.92 -0.92 3.47
N MET A 79 2.95 0.23 2.80
CA MET A 79 2.36 0.35 1.47
C MET A 79 3.02 -0.64 0.51
N GLY A 80 4.35 -0.79 0.52
CA GLY A 80 5.07 -1.79 -0.27
C GLY A 80 4.58 -3.22 0.02
N ASP A 81 4.54 -3.63 1.28
CA ASP A 81 4.04 -4.95 1.69
C ASP A 81 2.59 -5.19 1.21
N ASP A 82 1.74 -4.18 1.31
CA ASP A 82 0.34 -4.22 0.90
C ASP A 82 0.19 -4.37 -0.62
N VAL A 83 1.10 -3.78 -1.42
CA VAL A 83 1.15 -3.97 -2.89
C VAL A 83 1.59 -5.39 -3.23
N ASP A 84 2.66 -5.90 -2.62
CA ASP A 84 3.16 -7.25 -2.89
C ASP A 84 2.07 -8.30 -2.61
N LEU A 85 1.36 -8.18 -1.48
CA LEU A 85 0.24 -9.06 -1.13
C LEU A 85 -0.92 -8.95 -2.12
N LEU A 86 -1.20 -7.76 -2.64
CA LEU A 86 -2.22 -7.56 -3.65
C LEU A 86 -1.84 -8.27 -4.95
N GLU A 87 -0.59 -8.15 -5.38
CA GLU A 87 -0.08 -8.80 -6.58
C GLU A 87 -0.15 -10.33 -6.48
N GLU A 88 0.30 -10.88 -5.35
CA GLU A 88 0.22 -12.31 -5.04
C GLU A 88 -1.22 -12.83 -5.16
N ARG A 89 -2.19 -12.14 -4.53
CA ARG A 89 -3.60 -12.54 -4.60
C ARG A 89 -4.15 -12.53 -6.02
N VAL A 90 -3.77 -11.54 -6.83
CA VAL A 90 -4.21 -11.46 -8.23
C VAL A 90 -3.61 -12.62 -9.03
N GLN A 91 -2.34 -12.94 -8.85
CA GLN A 91 -1.69 -14.08 -9.50
C GLN A 91 -2.30 -15.42 -9.08
N GLU A 92 -2.64 -15.60 -7.80
CA GLU A 92 -3.32 -16.81 -7.31
C GLU A 92 -4.69 -17.02 -7.97
N LYS A 93 -5.48 -15.94 -8.13
CA LYS A 93 -6.81 -16.03 -8.76
C LYS A 93 -6.74 -16.08 -10.28
N HIS A 94 -5.67 -15.57 -10.89
CA HIS A 94 -5.47 -15.54 -12.33
C HIS A 94 -4.10 -16.10 -12.73
N PRO A 95 -3.90 -17.43 -12.69
CA PRO A 95 -2.59 -18.06 -12.96
C PRO A 95 -2.04 -17.83 -14.38
N SER A 96 -2.88 -17.37 -15.32
CA SER A 96 -2.49 -16.98 -16.68
C SER A 96 -1.77 -15.62 -16.75
N VAL A 97 -1.80 -14.84 -15.67
CA VAL A 97 -1.06 -13.57 -15.56
C VAL A 97 0.37 -13.91 -15.16
N ARG A 98 1.31 -13.79 -16.10
CA ARG A 98 2.73 -14.05 -15.84
C ARG A 98 3.47 -12.87 -15.23
N HIS A 99 3.03 -11.67 -15.57
CA HIS A 99 3.61 -10.44 -15.06
C HIS A 99 2.48 -9.49 -14.74
N LEU A 100 2.47 -9.04 -13.50
CA LEU A 100 1.58 -8.02 -12.98
C LEU A 100 2.47 -6.87 -12.51
N ASP A 101 2.09 -5.67 -12.88
CA ASP A 101 2.80 -4.44 -12.52
C ASP A 101 1.75 -3.43 -12.05
N LEU A 102 1.76 -3.15 -10.75
CA LEU A 102 0.86 -2.20 -10.09
C LEU A 102 1.62 -0.91 -9.79
N GLU A 103 1.52 0.05 -10.69
CA GLU A 103 2.23 1.32 -10.55
C GLU A 103 1.38 2.32 -9.74
N PRO A 104 1.94 3.06 -8.78
CA PRO A 104 1.23 4.15 -8.12
C PRO A 104 0.99 5.30 -9.11
N MET A 105 -0.22 5.87 -9.08
CA MET A 105 -0.59 7.06 -9.85
C MET A 105 -0.14 8.37 -9.19
#